data_AF-A0A0K9YZ15-F1
#
_entry.id   AF-A0A0K9YZ15-F1
#
_cell.length_a   1.000
_cell.length_b   1.000
_cell.length_c   1.000
_cell.angle_alpha   90.00
_cell.angle_beta   90.00
_cell.angle_gamma   90.00
#
_symmetry.space_group_name_H-M   'P 1'
#
loop_
_entity.id
_entity.type
_entity.pdbx_description
1 polymer ?
#
loop_
_entity_poly.entity_id
_entity_poly.type
_entity_poly.pdbx_seq_one_letter_code
_entity_poly.pdbx_strand_id
1 'polypeptide(L)'
;MSIVFVRQKLLRTLLTFLCAISIPVSTAWAAGSVQVTVDKLNVRSGPSLQDTVVTTLPNKTVLPVISTKNDWVQVKLPNGQTGWVANWLVTNQQQASAPVAQVESTTTNLNVRSGPGQTNAIVGTINPGTRYNIVQKNGEWIQIQLSSQSKGWVASWLVKETTAGQASTPPANSAGGGTTTTAPPAGGSQATKPPAVQGSSLTLQYAPYVYATPDPTTPAIGQLHAGETVNVITQQNGWIQFPYDGVNAWFTTEQAPNPNAELDPGNPPTDINSGAQPGQPTTSTPAKQTATVQTDGLNLRSEANTTSSIITTLAVGTSLTVVEKQGDWYRVQTPAGQTGWVAGWLITVSQPSMPTPSGPYVTIVNPDTNVRSGPSTEHEIIKRVQPGEKYSIANKEGEWFQVKFTDGSSGYIAGWLVSASGVPAVIRGNELVGKTIVVDAGHGGNDNGATGSSFSTLEKTVNLQVALLLRNKLQSSGASVIMTRADDRKLTLQQRVDVAINNKADIFVSVHHNTHPNTATNGSIVFFYNQGNSSKLASLVQNELVKATSYKDLQSRFGDYFVLRENQVPSILAEIGFLSNYNDEIRVRSEKQQDLAAEGLYKGIIQYFNSLNPQGG
;
A
#
# COMPACT_ATOMS: atom_id res chain seq x y z
N MET A 1 -48.39 -27.66 -63.70
CA MET A 1 -49.83 -27.68 -63.37
C MET A 1 -49.97 -28.40 -62.04
N SER A 2 -50.16 -27.67 -60.94
CA SER A 2 -51.50 -27.33 -60.40
C SER A 2 -52.08 -28.60 -59.78
N ILE A 3 -52.32 -28.75 -58.47
CA ILE A 3 -53.21 -27.98 -57.58
C ILE A 3 -53.19 -28.81 -56.26
N VAL A 4 -52.82 -28.25 -55.10
CA VAL A 4 -53.66 -27.49 -54.14
C VAL A 4 -54.32 -28.40 -53.07
N PHE A 5 -53.94 -28.12 -51.81
CA PHE A 5 -54.79 -28.07 -50.58
C PHE A 5 -55.44 -29.37 -50.05
N VAL A 6 -55.67 -29.62 -48.75
CA VAL A 6 -55.38 -29.01 -47.44
C VAL A 6 -56.01 -29.92 -46.36
N ARG A 7 -55.38 -30.04 -45.16
CA ARG A 7 -55.96 -30.28 -43.79
C ARG A 7 -56.82 -31.57 -43.55
N GLN A 8 -56.90 -32.20 -42.37
CA GLN A 8 -56.47 -31.93 -40.99
C GLN A 8 -56.63 -33.22 -40.13
N LYS A 9 -55.93 -33.25 -38.98
CA LYS A 9 -56.19 -34.01 -37.72
C LYS A 9 -56.05 -35.55 -37.73
N LEU A 10 -55.16 -36.09 -36.88
CA LEU A 10 -55.46 -36.53 -35.50
C LEU A 10 -54.22 -37.13 -34.80
N LEU A 11 -54.29 -37.12 -33.48
CA LEU A 11 -53.28 -37.41 -32.46
C LEU A 11 -53.09 -38.93 -32.23
N ARG A 12 -51.84 -39.43 -32.11
CA ARG A 12 -51.29 -40.28 -31.03
C ARG A 12 -49.97 -40.98 -31.41
N THR A 13 -48.96 -40.82 -30.54
CA THR A 13 -47.90 -41.76 -30.06
C THR A 13 -47.77 -43.11 -30.77
N LEU A 14 -46.58 -43.64 -31.10
CA LEU A 14 -45.56 -44.09 -30.13
C LEU A 14 -44.23 -44.49 -30.86
N LEU A 15 -43.10 -44.04 -30.30
CA LEU A 15 -41.76 -44.67 -30.16
C LEU A 15 -41.15 -45.50 -31.32
N THR A 16 -39.95 -45.11 -31.76
CA THR A 16 -38.80 -46.02 -31.90
C THR A 16 -37.48 -45.24 -31.95
N PHE A 17 -36.50 -45.76 -31.21
CA PHE A 17 -35.11 -45.33 -31.12
C PHE A 17 -34.39 -45.60 -32.45
N LEU A 18 -33.64 -44.63 -32.99
CA LEU A 18 -32.49 -44.92 -33.84
C LEU A 18 -31.42 -43.81 -33.69
N CYS A 19 -30.20 -44.25 -33.38
CA CYS A 19 -28.99 -43.47 -33.19
C CYS A 19 -28.71 -42.50 -34.34
N ALA A 20 -28.51 -41.22 -34.00
CA ALA A 20 -27.73 -40.30 -34.83
C ALA A 20 -26.38 -40.06 -34.13
N ILE A 21 -25.34 -40.64 -34.72
CA ILE A 21 -23.94 -40.35 -34.43
C ILE A 21 -23.71 -38.87 -34.75
N SER A 22 -23.55 -38.06 -33.71
CA SER A 22 -23.02 -36.70 -33.82
C SER A 22 -21.56 -36.75 -33.38
N ILE A 23 -20.66 -36.51 -34.32
CA ILE A 23 -19.24 -36.33 -34.04
C ILE A 23 -19.11 -34.97 -33.34
N PRO A 24 -18.69 -34.89 -32.07
CA PRO A 24 -18.38 -33.61 -31.47
C PRO A 24 -17.06 -33.12 -32.06
N VAL A 25 -17.12 -32.06 -32.87
CA VAL A 25 -15.95 -31.22 -33.11
C VAL A 25 -15.61 -30.57 -31.77
N SER A 26 -14.66 -31.16 -31.06
CA SER A 26 -14.12 -30.64 -29.81
C SER A 26 -13.23 -29.43 -30.12
N THR A 27 -13.84 -28.26 -30.14
CA THR A 27 -13.10 -27.05 -29.78
C THR A 27 -13.12 -26.96 -28.27
N ALA A 28 -11.99 -27.29 -27.65
CA ALA A 28 -11.80 -27.12 -26.22
C ALA A 28 -11.86 -25.62 -25.89
N TRP A 29 -12.93 -25.19 -25.23
CA TRP A 29 -13.01 -23.86 -24.64
C TRP A 29 -12.30 -23.90 -23.29
N ALA A 30 -11.26 -23.09 -23.11
CA ALA A 30 -10.49 -23.00 -21.87
C ALA A 30 -11.22 -22.24 -20.74
N ALA A 31 -12.41 -21.69 -21.00
CA ALA A 31 -13.23 -20.99 -20.01
C ALA A 31 -14.54 -21.79 -19.83
N GLY A 32 -14.83 -22.22 -18.60
CA GLY A 32 -15.91 -23.16 -18.26
C GLY A 32 -17.32 -22.69 -18.65
N SER A 33 -18.35 -23.43 -18.25
CA SER A 33 -19.75 -23.05 -18.51
C SER A 33 -20.51 -22.78 -17.22
N VAL A 34 -21.55 -21.94 -17.29
CA VAL A 34 -22.46 -21.65 -16.19
C VAL A 34 -23.88 -22.03 -16.55
N GLN A 35 -24.61 -22.57 -15.58
CA GLN A 35 -26.03 -22.92 -15.70
C GLN A 35 -26.90 -21.95 -14.90
N VAL A 36 -27.94 -21.40 -15.53
CA VAL A 36 -28.94 -20.57 -14.87
C VAL A 36 -29.74 -21.37 -13.84
N THR A 37 -29.89 -20.83 -12.63
CA THR A 37 -30.59 -21.49 -11.51
C THR A 37 -31.96 -20.89 -11.17
N VAL A 38 -32.32 -19.77 -11.81
CA VAL A 38 -33.58 -19.05 -11.58
C VAL A 38 -34.47 -19.11 -12.82
N ASP A 39 -35.78 -18.94 -12.62
CA ASP A 39 -36.79 -19.07 -13.68
C ASP A 39 -36.60 -18.07 -14.83
N LYS A 40 -36.13 -16.86 -14.49
CA LYS A 40 -35.81 -15.81 -15.47
C LYS A 40 -34.60 -15.01 -14.99
N LEU A 41 -33.49 -15.15 -15.71
CA LEU A 41 -32.24 -14.44 -15.44
C LEU A 41 -32.05 -13.27 -16.41
N ASN A 42 -31.85 -12.06 -15.88
CA ASN A 42 -31.50 -10.90 -16.70
C ASN A 42 -30.04 -10.98 -17.16
N VAL A 43 -29.83 -10.82 -18.46
CA VAL A 43 -28.50 -10.61 -19.07
C VAL A 43 -28.35 -9.12 -19.33
N ARG A 44 -27.24 -8.54 -18.89
CA ARG A 44 -27.00 -7.10 -18.95
C ARG A 44 -25.84 -6.75 -19.87
N SER A 45 -25.82 -5.49 -20.30
CA SER A 45 -24.75 -4.92 -21.14
C SER A 45 -23.41 -4.78 -20.39
N GLY A 46 -23.43 -4.70 -19.05
CA GLY A 46 -22.25 -4.62 -18.20
C GLY A 46 -22.43 -5.32 -16.84
N PRO A 47 -21.35 -5.43 -16.03
CA PRO A 47 -21.33 -6.15 -14.76
C PRO A 47 -21.88 -5.31 -13.59
N SER A 48 -23.09 -4.77 -13.73
CA SER A 48 -23.79 -4.02 -12.69
C SER A 48 -25.30 -4.20 -12.76
N LEU A 49 -25.98 -4.09 -11.62
CA LEU A 49 -27.45 -4.08 -11.56
C LEU A 49 -28.06 -2.86 -12.25
N GLN A 50 -27.27 -1.81 -12.49
CA GLN A 50 -27.68 -0.58 -13.16
C GLN A 50 -27.51 -0.65 -14.69
N ASP A 51 -26.76 -1.64 -15.21
CA ASP A 51 -26.54 -1.78 -16.65
C ASP A 51 -27.78 -2.31 -17.36
N THR A 52 -28.03 -1.82 -18.57
CA THR A 52 -29.25 -2.13 -19.34
C THR A 52 -29.42 -3.64 -19.54
N VAL A 53 -30.61 -4.16 -19.27
CA VAL A 53 -30.98 -5.55 -19.56
C VAL A 53 -31.11 -5.72 -21.07
N VAL A 54 -30.26 -6.54 -21.66
CA VAL A 54 -30.22 -6.81 -23.10
C VAL A 54 -31.11 -7.99 -23.50
N THR A 55 -31.26 -8.98 -22.62
CA THR A 55 -32.20 -10.11 -22.81
C THR A 55 -32.44 -10.84 -21.49
N THR A 56 -33.27 -11.89 -21.51
CA THR A 56 -33.47 -12.77 -20.36
C THR A 56 -33.35 -14.24 -20.73
N LEU A 57 -32.84 -15.06 -19.81
CA LEU A 57 -32.59 -16.48 -20.01
C LEU A 57 -33.49 -17.32 -19.10
N PRO A 58 -34.03 -18.45 -19.58
CA PRO A 58 -34.79 -19.37 -18.75
C PRO A 58 -33.89 -20.20 -17.83
N ASN A 59 -34.49 -20.77 -16.79
CA ASN A 59 -33.85 -21.73 -15.89
C ASN A 59 -33.16 -22.86 -16.66
N LYS A 60 -32.07 -23.38 -16.10
CA LYS A 60 -31.25 -24.48 -16.64
C LYS A 60 -30.52 -24.19 -17.95
N THR A 61 -30.60 -22.97 -18.49
CA THR A 61 -29.79 -22.56 -19.65
C THR A 61 -28.31 -22.65 -19.31
N VAL A 62 -27.53 -23.33 -20.15
CA VAL A 62 -26.07 -23.45 -19.98
C VAL A 62 -25.38 -22.54 -20.99
N LEU A 63 -24.47 -21.69 -20.52
CA LEU A 63 -23.76 -20.73 -21.36
C LEU A 63 -22.24 -20.82 -21.14
N PRO A 64 -21.44 -20.69 -22.22
CA PRO A 64 -20.00 -20.54 -22.09
C PRO A 64 -19.65 -19.26 -21.35
N VAL A 65 -18.73 -19.38 -20.39
CA VAL A 65 -18.13 -18.24 -19.70
C VAL A 65 -17.04 -17.66 -20.60
N ILE A 66 -17.04 -16.33 -20.73
CA ILE A 66 -16.01 -15.58 -21.44
C ILE A 66 -15.04 -14.97 -20.43
N SER A 67 -15.56 -14.34 -19.38
CA SER A 67 -14.76 -13.68 -18.34
C SER A 67 -15.57 -13.52 -17.05
N THR A 68 -14.90 -13.10 -15.97
CA THR A 68 -15.55 -12.70 -14.71
C THR A 68 -15.01 -11.35 -14.27
N LYS A 69 -15.86 -10.53 -13.66
CA LYS A 69 -15.51 -9.22 -13.11
C LYS A 69 -16.40 -8.94 -11.92
N ASN A 70 -15.81 -8.81 -10.73
CA ASN A 70 -16.54 -8.78 -9.46
C ASN A 70 -17.50 -9.99 -9.34
N ASP A 71 -18.74 -9.77 -8.90
CA ASP A 71 -19.78 -10.81 -8.80
C ASP A 71 -20.54 -11.06 -10.12
N TRP A 72 -19.94 -10.78 -11.27
CA TRP A 72 -20.57 -10.94 -12.58
C TRP A 72 -19.77 -11.84 -13.51
N VAL A 73 -20.51 -12.63 -14.29
CA VAL A 73 -19.98 -13.57 -15.27
C VAL A 73 -20.38 -13.08 -16.66
N GLN A 74 -19.40 -12.82 -17.51
CA GLN A 74 -19.65 -12.54 -18.92
C GLN A 74 -19.86 -13.86 -19.63
N VAL A 75 -20.98 -14.00 -20.34
CA VAL A 75 -21.40 -15.22 -21.02
C VAL A 75 -21.60 -14.98 -22.51
N LYS A 76 -21.36 -16.02 -23.32
CA LYS A 76 -21.69 -16.01 -24.75
C LYS A 76 -23.12 -16.48 -24.97
N LEU A 77 -23.96 -15.64 -25.56
CA LEU A 77 -25.35 -15.96 -25.89
C LEU A 77 -25.45 -16.83 -27.16
N PRO A 78 -26.55 -17.58 -27.36
CA PRO A 78 -26.73 -18.44 -28.54
C PRO A 78 -26.68 -17.70 -29.88
N ASN A 79 -27.04 -16.41 -29.90
CA ASN A 79 -26.95 -15.54 -31.07
C ASN A 79 -25.52 -15.05 -31.36
N GLY A 80 -24.52 -15.50 -30.60
CA GLY A 80 -23.11 -15.12 -30.73
C GLY A 80 -22.72 -13.83 -30.00
N GLN A 81 -23.68 -13.06 -29.48
CA GLN A 81 -23.41 -11.85 -28.69
C GLN A 81 -22.93 -12.20 -27.28
N THR A 82 -22.47 -11.20 -26.54
CA THR A 82 -22.02 -11.36 -25.15
C THR A 82 -22.89 -10.52 -24.21
N GLY A 83 -22.98 -10.95 -22.96
CA GLY A 83 -23.64 -10.18 -21.92
C GLY A 83 -23.25 -10.67 -20.54
N TRP A 84 -23.60 -9.90 -19.52
CA TRP A 84 -23.21 -10.15 -18.14
C TRP A 84 -24.39 -10.70 -17.34
N VAL A 85 -24.14 -11.76 -16.59
CA VAL A 85 -25.09 -12.34 -15.65
C VAL A 85 -24.53 -12.31 -14.24
N ALA A 86 -25.41 -12.15 -13.27
CA ALA A 86 -25.04 -12.17 -11.87
C ALA A 86 -24.57 -13.57 -11.45
N ASN A 87 -23.37 -13.65 -10.86
CA ASN A 87 -22.74 -14.92 -10.48
C ASN A 87 -23.57 -15.70 -9.45
N TRP A 88 -24.30 -15.01 -8.57
CA TRP A 88 -25.17 -15.64 -7.56
C TRP A 88 -26.47 -16.24 -8.13
N LEU A 89 -26.75 -16.08 -9.42
CA LEU A 89 -27.94 -16.64 -10.09
C LEU A 89 -27.58 -17.78 -11.06
N VAL A 90 -26.31 -18.17 -11.11
CA VAL A 90 -25.80 -19.24 -11.96
C VAL A 90 -24.90 -20.20 -11.19
N THR A 91 -24.75 -21.44 -11.67
CA THR A 91 -23.86 -22.45 -11.09
C THR A 91 -22.88 -22.94 -12.14
N ASN A 92 -21.59 -22.99 -11.80
CA ASN A 92 -20.54 -23.50 -12.69
C ASN A 92 -20.78 -24.99 -13.01
N GLN A 93 -20.81 -25.31 -14.31
CA GLN A 93 -20.78 -26.65 -14.85
C GLN A 93 -19.36 -26.90 -15.35
N GLN A 94 -18.51 -27.48 -14.50
CA GLN A 94 -17.19 -27.97 -14.90
C GLN A 94 -17.27 -29.45 -15.24
N GLN A 95 -16.90 -29.78 -16.47
CA GLN A 95 -16.54 -31.13 -16.88
C GLN A 95 -15.23 -31.51 -16.17
N ALA A 96 -15.22 -32.69 -15.55
CA ALA A 96 -14.17 -33.15 -14.65
C ALA A 96 -12.78 -33.23 -15.32
N SER A 97 -11.76 -32.74 -14.59
CA SER A 97 -10.39 -33.25 -14.41
C SER A 97 -9.31 -32.14 -14.43
N ALA A 98 -9.04 -31.58 -13.26
CA ALA A 98 -7.76 -30.97 -12.89
C ALA A 98 -7.61 -31.02 -11.35
N PRO A 99 -6.40 -31.18 -10.80
CA PRO A 99 -6.21 -31.31 -9.36
C PRO A 99 -6.57 -30.00 -8.66
N VAL A 100 -7.56 -30.04 -7.77
CA VAL A 100 -7.96 -28.88 -6.96
C VAL A 100 -6.87 -28.66 -5.92
N ALA A 101 -6.27 -27.47 -5.89
CA ALA A 101 -5.33 -27.09 -4.84
C ALA A 101 -6.03 -27.22 -3.47
N GLN A 102 -5.37 -27.89 -2.53
CA GLN A 102 -5.90 -28.11 -1.18
C GLN A 102 -5.09 -27.33 -0.16
N VAL A 103 -5.65 -27.08 1.00
CA VAL A 103 -4.95 -26.54 2.16
C VAL A 103 -5.12 -27.45 3.37
N GLU A 104 -4.08 -27.53 4.17
CA GLU A 104 -4.07 -28.20 5.48
C GLU A 104 -3.68 -27.20 6.56
N SER A 105 -4.36 -27.23 7.70
CA SER A 105 -4.01 -26.35 8.82
C SER A 105 -2.62 -26.66 9.37
N THR A 106 -1.85 -25.62 9.70
CA THR A 106 -0.55 -25.74 10.39
C THR A 106 -0.68 -25.63 11.90
N THR A 107 -1.87 -25.29 12.41
CA THR A 107 -2.19 -25.15 13.83
C THR A 107 -3.47 -25.90 14.20
N THR A 108 -3.57 -26.36 15.45
CA THR A 108 -4.81 -26.90 16.02
C THR A 108 -5.85 -25.79 16.22
N ASN A 109 -7.13 -26.15 16.05
CA ASN A 109 -8.31 -25.29 16.19
C ASN A 109 -8.23 -23.97 15.40
N LEU A 110 -7.75 -24.01 14.16
CA LEU A 110 -7.71 -22.84 13.28
C LEU A 110 -9.12 -22.35 12.98
N ASN A 111 -9.43 -21.12 13.38
CA ASN A 111 -10.71 -20.49 13.10
C ASN A 111 -10.98 -20.37 11.60
N VAL A 112 -12.12 -20.92 11.18
CA VAL A 112 -12.71 -20.71 9.86
C VAL A 112 -13.78 -19.64 10.00
N ARG A 113 -13.72 -18.59 9.17
CA ARG A 113 -14.57 -17.40 9.29
C ARG A 113 -15.57 -17.26 8.15
N SER A 114 -16.64 -16.51 8.38
CA SER A 114 -17.68 -16.24 7.39
C SER A 114 -17.21 -15.37 6.21
N GLY A 115 -16.13 -14.60 6.40
CA GLY A 115 -15.54 -13.70 5.41
C GLY A 115 -14.03 -13.54 5.57
N PRO A 116 -13.33 -12.97 4.58
CA PRO A 116 -11.89 -12.71 4.64
C PRO A 116 -11.61 -11.56 5.62
N GLY A 117 -11.12 -11.87 6.82
CA GLY A 117 -10.76 -10.88 7.83
C GLY A 117 -10.89 -11.39 9.27
N GLN A 118 -10.05 -10.89 10.17
CA GLN A 118 -9.98 -11.37 11.57
C GLN A 118 -11.23 -11.01 12.40
N THR A 119 -12.05 -10.07 11.94
CA THR A 119 -13.28 -9.62 12.60
C THR A 119 -14.54 -10.35 12.13
N ASN A 120 -14.45 -11.15 11.06
CA ASN A 120 -15.57 -11.95 10.56
C ASN A 120 -15.93 -13.07 11.56
N ALA A 121 -17.22 -13.39 11.66
CA ALA A 121 -17.72 -14.40 12.58
C ALA A 121 -17.05 -15.76 12.34
N ILE A 122 -16.70 -16.46 13.43
CA ILE A 122 -16.15 -17.81 13.36
C ILE A 122 -17.30 -18.76 13.06
N VAL A 123 -17.22 -19.46 11.92
CA VAL A 123 -18.22 -20.43 11.46
C VAL A 123 -17.79 -21.88 11.72
N GLY A 124 -16.56 -22.09 12.19
CA GLY A 124 -16.03 -23.39 12.57
C GLY A 124 -14.53 -23.33 12.84
N THR A 125 -13.94 -24.50 13.06
CA THR A 125 -12.49 -24.65 13.22
C THR A 125 -11.98 -25.84 12.41
N ILE A 126 -10.74 -25.77 11.93
CA ILE A 126 -10.05 -26.89 11.27
C ILE A 126 -8.74 -27.24 11.98
N ASN A 127 -8.29 -28.48 11.81
CA ASN A 127 -7.12 -29.03 12.48
C ASN A 127 -6.08 -29.55 11.48
N PRO A 128 -4.80 -29.70 11.88
CA PRO A 128 -3.79 -30.34 11.05
C PRO A 128 -4.18 -31.78 10.72
N GLY A 129 -3.70 -32.30 9.59
CA GLY A 129 -4.00 -33.64 9.12
C GLY A 129 -5.29 -33.79 8.29
N THR A 130 -6.15 -32.76 8.23
CA THR A 130 -7.32 -32.73 7.33
C THR A 130 -7.13 -31.72 6.21
N ARG A 131 -7.36 -32.14 4.96
CA ARG A 131 -7.19 -31.31 3.75
C ARG A 131 -8.54 -30.78 3.26
N TYR A 132 -8.56 -29.50 2.90
CA TYR A 132 -9.75 -28.83 2.39
C TYR A 132 -9.47 -28.23 1.01
N ASN A 133 -10.43 -28.36 0.09
CA ASN A 133 -10.29 -27.81 -1.26
C ASN A 133 -10.34 -26.29 -1.21
N ILE A 134 -9.42 -25.63 -1.90
CA ILE A 134 -9.45 -24.18 -2.10
C ILE A 134 -10.55 -23.83 -3.09
N VAL A 135 -11.42 -22.91 -2.70
CA VAL A 135 -12.49 -22.36 -3.53
C VAL A 135 -12.03 -21.08 -4.22
N GLN A 136 -11.40 -20.17 -3.47
CA GLN A 136 -10.86 -18.90 -3.97
C GLN A 136 -9.90 -18.26 -2.95
N LYS A 137 -9.14 -17.24 -3.38
CA LYS A 137 -8.26 -16.43 -2.52
C LYS A 137 -8.67 -14.96 -2.60
N ASN A 138 -8.61 -14.25 -1.47
CA ASN A 138 -8.88 -12.81 -1.39
C ASN A 138 -7.88 -12.19 -0.40
N GLY A 139 -6.85 -11.56 -0.95
CA GLY A 139 -5.69 -11.11 -0.17
C GLY A 139 -5.04 -12.28 0.58
N GLU A 140 -4.79 -12.10 1.87
CA GLU A 140 -4.20 -13.11 2.75
C GLU A 140 -5.22 -14.13 3.30
N TRP A 141 -6.39 -14.26 2.66
CA TRP A 141 -7.44 -15.20 3.07
C TRP A 141 -7.76 -16.19 1.97
N ILE A 142 -7.89 -17.46 2.37
CA ILE A 142 -8.21 -18.58 1.50
C ILE A 142 -9.61 -19.08 1.87
N GLN A 143 -10.55 -19.05 0.92
CA GLN A 143 -11.84 -19.68 1.11
C GLN A 143 -11.72 -21.18 0.84
N ILE A 144 -12.15 -21.99 1.80
CA ILE A 144 -12.08 -23.44 1.76
C ILE A 144 -13.49 -24.04 1.75
N GLN A 145 -13.62 -25.21 1.10
CA GLN A 145 -14.85 -25.98 1.10
C GLN A 145 -14.88 -26.91 2.32
N LEU A 146 -15.80 -26.68 3.26
CA LEU A 146 -15.96 -27.48 4.49
C LEU A 146 -16.83 -28.74 4.25
N SER A 147 -17.86 -28.62 3.41
CA SER A 147 -18.75 -29.72 2.98
C SER A 147 -19.37 -29.37 1.63
N SER A 148 -20.22 -30.20 1.02
CA SER A 148 -20.88 -29.88 -0.27
C SER A 148 -21.71 -28.59 -0.26
N GLN A 149 -22.14 -28.11 0.91
CA GLN A 149 -22.99 -26.93 1.07
C GLN A 149 -22.37 -25.82 1.94
N SER A 150 -21.21 -26.05 2.58
CA SER A 150 -20.59 -25.10 3.50
C SER A 150 -19.18 -24.69 3.08
N LYS A 151 -18.90 -23.38 3.18
CA LYS A 151 -17.62 -22.74 2.89
C LYS A 151 -17.22 -21.82 4.03
N GLY A 152 -15.93 -21.53 4.16
CA GLY A 152 -15.45 -20.51 5.08
C GLY A 152 -14.02 -20.11 4.79
N TRP A 153 -13.54 -19.07 5.45
CA TRP A 153 -12.27 -18.41 5.16
C TRP A 153 -11.24 -18.70 6.25
N VAL A 154 -10.04 -19.07 5.83
CA VAL A 154 -8.88 -19.28 6.70
C VAL A 154 -7.76 -18.35 6.29
N ALA A 155 -6.96 -17.93 7.26
CA ALA A 155 -5.79 -17.10 7.01
C ALA A 155 -4.72 -17.91 6.25
N SER A 156 -4.20 -17.36 5.16
CA SER A 156 -3.21 -18.03 4.30
C SER A 156 -1.92 -18.37 5.06
N TRP A 157 -1.55 -17.56 6.06
CA TRP A 157 -0.37 -17.76 6.89
C TRP A 157 -0.53 -18.85 7.98
N LEU A 158 -1.72 -19.44 8.12
CA LEU A 158 -2.00 -20.53 9.07
C LEU A 158 -2.28 -21.87 8.39
N VAL A 159 -2.19 -21.93 7.06
CA VAL A 159 -2.40 -23.14 6.28
C VAL A 159 -1.27 -23.36 5.28
N LYS A 160 -0.97 -24.62 4.94
CA LYS A 160 -0.03 -24.97 3.87
C LYS A 160 -0.82 -25.44 2.64
N GLU A 161 -0.47 -24.95 1.47
CA GLU A 161 -1.05 -25.42 0.20
C GLU A 161 -0.40 -26.74 -0.22
N THR A 162 -1.23 -27.69 -0.62
CA THR A 162 -0.80 -29.00 -1.10
C THR A 162 -1.50 -29.31 -2.41
N THR A 163 -0.74 -29.78 -3.39
CA THR A 163 -1.29 -30.35 -4.62
C THR A 163 -1.74 -31.78 -4.34
N ALA A 164 -2.92 -32.18 -4.80
CA ALA A 164 -3.36 -33.57 -4.68
C ALA A 164 -2.39 -34.48 -5.48
N GLY A 165 -1.50 -35.16 -4.76
CA GLY A 165 -0.49 -36.02 -5.40
C GLY A 165 0.65 -36.56 -4.52
N GLN A 166 0.80 -36.14 -3.26
CA GLN A 166 1.76 -36.77 -2.34
C GLN A 166 1.04 -37.42 -1.15
N ALA A 167 0.92 -38.75 -1.25
CA ALA A 167 0.69 -39.62 -0.11
C ALA A 167 2.04 -39.84 0.60
N SER A 168 2.13 -39.43 1.86
CA SER A 168 3.22 -39.80 2.75
C SER A 168 2.83 -41.08 3.50
N THR A 169 3.52 -42.18 3.25
CA THR A 169 3.51 -43.36 4.13
C THR A 169 4.45 -43.14 5.35
N PRO A 170 4.12 -43.67 6.54
CA PRO A 170 4.89 -43.49 7.77
C PRO A 170 6.15 -44.41 7.84
N PRO A 171 7.12 -44.12 8.73
CA PRO A 171 8.47 -44.67 8.65
C PRO A 171 8.60 -46.08 9.27
N ALA A 172 9.48 -46.90 8.67
CA ALA A 172 10.04 -48.10 9.29
C ALA A 172 11.54 -48.25 8.94
N ASN A 173 12.26 -48.83 9.89
CA ASN A 173 13.71 -48.86 10.11
C ASN A 173 14.57 -49.67 9.11
N SER A 174 15.86 -49.30 9.11
CA SER A 174 17.09 -50.12 9.02
C SER A 174 17.68 -50.62 7.68
N ALA A 175 18.97 -50.23 7.54
CA ALA A 175 20.17 -51.01 7.19
C ALA A 175 20.63 -51.24 5.73
N GLY A 176 21.95 -51.00 5.54
CA GLY A 176 22.81 -51.43 4.41
C GLY A 176 22.73 -50.51 3.18
N GLY A 177 23.78 -49.96 2.57
CA GLY A 177 25.20 -50.35 2.46
C GLY A 177 25.57 -50.25 0.97
N GLY A 178 26.63 -49.52 0.60
CA GLY A 178 27.22 -49.59 -0.75
C GLY A 178 27.51 -48.26 -1.47
N THR A 179 28.78 -47.86 -1.41
CA THR A 179 29.68 -47.32 -2.48
C THR A 179 29.12 -47.31 -3.93
N THR A 180 29.41 -46.37 -4.86
CA THR A 180 30.68 -45.73 -5.25
C THR A 180 30.43 -44.71 -6.39
N THR A 181 31.22 -43.62 -6.43
CA THR A 181 31.84 -42.88 -7.59
C THR A 181 31.15 -42.86 -8.97
N THR A 182 31.03 -41.73 -9.70
CA THR A 182 32.13 -41.03 -10.42
C THR A 182 31.67 -39.65 -10.96
N ALA A 183 32.65 -38.78 -11.22
CA ALA A 183 32.52 -37.44 -11.81
C ALA A 183 33.05 -37.40 -13.29
N PRO A 184 33.11 -36.25 -14.00
CA PRO A 184 32.59 -35.96 -15.36
C PRO A 184 33.66 -36.03 -16.48
N PRO A 185 33.40 -35.66 -17.77
CA PRO A 185 33.53 -34.24 -18.20
C PRO A 185 32.80 -33.74 -19.50
N ALA A 186 32.66 -32.41 -19.58
CA ALA A 186 32.90 -31.45 -20.68
C ALA A 186 32.13 -31.45 -22.04
N GLY A 187 31.71 -30.23 -22.44
CA GLY A 187 31.46 -29.80 -23.84
C GLY A 187 30.57 -28.55 -23.98
N GLY A 188 31.09 -27.45 -24.55
CA GLY A 188 30.45 -26.10 -24.68
C GLY A 188 29.16 -26.05 -25.52
N SER A 189 28.33 -25.00 -25.49
CA SER A 189 28.55 -23.68 -26.07
C SER A 189 27.28 -22.81 -25.86
N GLN A 190 27.48 -21.50 -25.69
CA GLN A 190 26.60 -20.34 -25.96
C GLN A 190 25.08 -20.38 -25.70
N ALA A 191 24.70 -19.49 -24.78
CA ALA A 191 23.46 -18.71 -24.65
C ALA A 191 22.28 -19.04 -25.58
N THR A 192 21.22 -19.60 -24.99
CA THR A 192 19.83 -19.38 -25.43
C THR A 192 18.91 -19.21 -24.22
N LYS A 193 18.06 -18.18 -24.31
CA LYS A 193 17.03 -17.77 -23.34
C LYS A 193 15.85 -18.77 -23.34
N PRO A 194 15.41 -19.29 -22.18
CA PRO A 194 14.07 -19.86 -22.03
C PRO A 194 13.12 -18.82 -21.39
N PRO A 195 11.85 -18.74 -21.84
CA PRO A 195 10.83 -17.86 -21.27
C PRO A 195 10.25 -18.47 -19.98
N ALA A 196 10.06 -17.68 -18.94
CA ALA A 196 9.40 -18.14 -17.72
C ALA A 196 7.92 -17.71 -17.71
N VAL A 197 7.09 -18.70 -17.41
CA VAL A 197 5.63 -18.76 -17.53
C VAL A 197 4.93 -18.04 -16.38
N GLN A 198 3.69 -17.58 -16.62
CA GLN A 198 2.74 -17.06 -15.63
C GLN A 198 2.82 -17.79 -14.27
N GLY A 199 3.10 -17.04 -13.18
CA GLY A 199 3.26 -17.58 -11.82
C GLY A 199 4.69 -17.85 -11.36
N SER A 200 5.71 -17.39 -12.10
CA SER A 200 7.13 -17.53 -11.72
C SER A 200 7.66 -16.29 -10.99
N SER A 201 8.66 -16.47 -10.10
CA SER A 201 9.38 -15.37 -9.46
C SER A 201 10.59 -14.97 -10.32
N LEU A 202 10.72 -13.68 -10.63
CA LEU A 202 11.79 -13.12 -11.47
C LEU A 202 12.71 -12.25 -10.63
N THR A 203 14.00 -12.60 -10.57
CA THR A 203 15.02 -11.73 -9.96
C THR A 203 15.58 -10.77 -11.01
N LEU A 204 15.44 -9.47 -10.74
CA LEU A 204 15.78 -8.41 -11.66
C LEU A 204 17.29 -8.22 -11.72
N GLN A 205 17.85 -8.09 -12.92
CA GLN A 205 19.29 -7.83 -13.13
C GLN A 205 19.59 -6.32 -13.21
N TYR A 206 18.56 -5.48 -13.14
CA TYR A 206 18.62 -4.03 -13.21
C TYR A 206 17.37 -3.43 -12.56
N ALA A 207 17.25 -2.11 -12.53
CA ALA A 207 16.18 -1.37 -11.83
C ALA A 207 15.11 -0.80 -12.80
N PRO A 208 14.14 -1.59 -13.29
CA PRO A 208 13.13 -1.11 -14.23
C PRO A 208 12.09 -0.19 -13.55
N TYR A 209 11.60 0.78 -14.31
CA TYR A 209 10.45 1.58 -13.92
C TYR A 209 9.15 0.76 -13.97
N VAL A 210 8.24 1.08 -13.04
CA VAL A 210 6.96 0.40 -12.82
C VAL A 210 5.83 1.32 -13.27
N TYR A 211 4.86 0.80 -14.01
CA TYR A 211 3.79 1.56 -14.65
C TYR A 211 2.42 0.94 -14.32
N ALA A 212 1.37 1.77 -14.23
CA ALA A 212 0.01 1.28 -13.99
C ALA A 212 -0.56 0.52 -15.20
N THR A 213 -0.05 0.83 -16.39
CA THR A 213 -0.39 0.21 -17.68
C THR A 213 0.89 -0.14 -18.43
N PRO A 214 0.88 -1.13 -19.35
CA PRO A 214 2.06 -1.50 -20.13
C PRO A 214 2.33 -0.50 -21.27
N ASP A 215 2.53 0.76 -20.89
CA ASP A 215 2.76 1.91 -21.78
C ASP A 215 3.86 2.79 -21.18
N PRO A 216 5.06 2.86 -21.81
CA PRO A 216 6.20 3.58 -21.27
C PRO A 216 6.06 5.10 -21.40
N THR A 217 5.02 5.58 -22.09
CA THR A 217 4.70 7.02 -22.21
C THR A 217 3.85 7.52 -21.04
N THR A 218 3.31 6.61 -20.22
CA THR A 218 2.59 6.94 -18.99
C THR A 218 3.56 7.18 -17.83
N PRO A 219 3.23 8.03 -16.85
CA PRO A 219 4.09 8.22 -15.69
C PRO A 219 4.34 6.90 -14.95
N ALA A 220 5.61 6.64 -14.61
CA ALA A 220 5.96 5.54 -13.74
C ALA A 220 5.34 5.76 -12.36
N ILE A 221 4.74 4.72 -11.79
CA ILE A 221 4.15 4.69 -10.45
C ILE A 221 5.13 4.16 -9.39
N GLY A 222 6.33 3.77 -9.81
CA GLY A 222 7.37 3.23 -8.95
C GLY A 222 8.61 2.80 -9.73
N GLN A 223 9.61 2.28 -9.03
CA GLN A 223 10.80 1.67 -9.63
C GLN A 223 11.23 0.48 -8.77
N LEU A 224 11.65 -0.61 -9.41
CA LEU A 224 12.17 -1.80 -8.74
C LEU A 224 13.69 -1.73 -8.63
N HIS A 225 14.29 -2.49 -7.72
CA HIS A 225 15.73 -2.53 -7.56
C HIS A 225 16.38 -3.71 -8.29
N ALA A 226 17.64 -3.53 -8.71
CA ALA A 226 18.46 -4.65 -9.17
C ALA A 226 18.68 -5.65 -8.02
N GLY A 227 18.48 -6.94 -8.30
CA GLY A 227 18.50 -8.02 -7.32
C GLY A 227 17.16 -8.29 -6.63
N GLU A 228 16.14 -7.45 -6.85
CA GLU A 228 14.80 -7.68 -6.31
C GLU A 228 14.09 -8.83 -7.03
N THR A 229 13.37 -9.67 -6.29
CA THR A 229 12.59 -10.78 -6.84
C THR A 229 11.11 -10.44 -6.86
N VAL A 230 10.50 -10.38 -8.04
CA VAL A 230 9.08 -10.06 -8.22
C VAL A 230 8.27 -11.27 -8.69
N ASN A 231 7.01 -11.37 -8.24
CA ASN A 231 6.10 -12.43 -8.65
C ASN A 231 5.39 -12.05 -9.96
N VAL A 232 5.65 -12.79 -11.03
CA VAL A 232 5.11 -12.52 -12.36
C VAL A 232 3.64 -12.97 -12.46
N ILE A 233 2.73 -12.01 -12.64
CA ILE A 233 1.30 -12.24 -12.90
C ILE A 233 1.08 -12.64 -14.36
N THR A 234 1.67 -11.91 -15.31
CA THR A 234 1.62 -12.23 -16.75
C THR A 234 2.72 -11.47 -17.51
N GLN A 235 2.98 -11.86 -18.76
CA GLN A 235 3.87 -11.15 -19.66
C GLN A 235 3.21 -10.94 -21.02
N GLN A 236 3.24 -9.72 -21.56
CA GLN A 236 2.73 -9.42 -22.91
C GLN A 236 3.56 -8.30 -23.55
N ASN A 237 3.90 -8.45 -24.84
CA ASN A 237 4.54 -7.40 -25.65
C ASN A 237 5.78 -6.73 -25.00
N GLY A 238 6.63 -7.50 -24.32
CA GLY A 238 7.84 -6.98 -23.64
C GLY A 238 7.63 -6.45 -22.21
N TRP A 239 6.38 -6.45 -21.74
CA TRP A 239 5.96 -6.01 -20.41
C TRP A 239 5.63 -7.17 -19.49
N ILE A 240 6.06 -7.07 -18.23
CA ILE A 240 5.81 -8.00 -17.14
C ILE A 240 4.86 -7.35 -16.15
N GLN A 241 3.72 -7.99 -15.92
CA GLN A 241 2.78 -7.61 -14.87
C GLN A 241 3.14 -8.29 -13.54
N PHE A 242 3.09 -7.56 -12.44
CA PHE A 242 3.39 -8.06 -11.10
C PHE A 242 2.61 -7.26 -10.02
N PRO A 243 2.46 -7.77 -8.80
CA PRO A 243 1.85 -7.02 -7.71
C PRO A 243 2.79 -5.93 -7.19
N TYR A 244 2.31 -4.70 -7.09
CA TYR A 244 3.05 -3.55 -6.55
C TYR A 244 2.09 -2.64 -5.78
N ASP A 245 2.35 -2.38 -4.49
CA ASP A 245 1.55 -1.49 -3.63
C ASP A 245 0.02 -1.64 -3.74
N GLY A 246 -0.45 -2.89 -3.78
CA GLY A 246 -1.88 -3.22 -3.82
C GLY A 246 -2.54 -3.10 -5.19
N VAL A 247 -1.77 -2.87 -6.27
CA VAL A 247 -2.24 -2.88 -7.67
C VAL A 247 -1.44 -3.87 -8.53
N ASN A 248 -1.99 -4.25 -9.69
CA ASN A 248 -1.26 -5.04 -10.69
C ASN A 248 -0.53 -4.09 -11.65
N ALA A 249 0.75 -3.86 -11.39
CA ALA A 249 1.60 -2.95 -12.14
C ALA A 249 2.44 -3.67 -13.21
N TRP A 250 3.10 -2.90 -14.07
CA TRP A 250 3.82 -3.38 -15.24
C TRP A 250 5.25 -2.84 -15.28
N PHE A 251 6.23 -3.62 -15.70
CA PHE A 251 7.58 -3.13 -16.01
C PHE A 251 8.14 -3.82 -17.26
N THR A 252 9.11 -3.21 -17.95
CA THR A 252 9.71 -3.79 -19.17
C THR A 252 10.93 -4.65 -18.82
N THR A 253 11.22 -5.66 -19.64
CA THR A 253 12.53 -6.34 -19.60
C THR A 253 13.60 -5.68 -20.47
N GLU A 254 13.26 -4.61 -21.17
CA GLU A 254 14.17 -3.81 -22.00
C GLU A 254 14.30 -2.41 -21.41
N GLN A 255 15.53 -1.91 -21.30
CA GLN A 255 15.81 -0.57 -20.77
C GLN A 255 15.19 0.47 -21.72
N ALA A 256 14.01 1.00 -21.39
CA ALA A 256 13.33 1.97 -22.23
C ALA A 256 14.18 3.27 -22.28
N PRO A 257 14.43 3.85 -23.47
CA PRO A 257 15.16 5.10 -23.57
C PRO A 257 14.36 6.24 -22.92
N ASN A 258 15.08 7.10 -22.19
CA ASN A 258 14.59 8.32 -21.58
C ASN A 258 13.96 9.24 -22.65
N PRO A 259 12.65 9.53 -22.63
CA PRO A 259 12.01 10.41 -23.61
C PRO A 259 12.27 11.91 -23.39
N ASN A 260 13.07 12.30 -22.39
CA ASN A 260 13.48 13.69 -22.13
C ASN A 260 14.99 13.92 -22.27
N ALA A 261 15.69 13.08 -23.04
CA ALA A 261 17.07 13.37 -23.43
C ALA A 261 17.10 14.33 -24.65
N GLU A 262 17.84 15.43 -24.47
CA GLU A 262 18.19 16.50 -25.42
C GLU A 262 17.20 17.67 -25.59
N LEU A 263 17.55 18.82 -24.97
CA LEU A 263 18.00 20.04 -25.65
C LEU A 263 18.76 20.92 -24.63
N ASP A 264 20.09 21.02 -24.74
CA ASP A 264 20.80 22.26 -24.40
C ASP A 264 22.16 22.36 -25.12
N PRO A 265 22.33 23.25 -26.10
CA PRO A 265 23.60 23.61 -26.67
C PRO A 265 24.25 24.81 -25.94
N GLY A 266 25.30 24.53 -25.17
CA GLY A 266 26.50 25.38 -25.17
C GLY A 266 26.58 26.62 -24.27
N ASN A 267 27.48 26.47 -23.28
CA ASN A 267 28.48 27.40 -22.74
C ASN A 267 28.17 28.35 -21.54
N PRO A 268 29.18 28.63 -20.69
CA PRO A 268 29.03 28.94 -19.26
C PRO A 268 29.31 30.42 -18.91
N PRO A 269 29.22 30.78 -17.61
CA PRO A 269 30.23 31.66 -17.03
C PRO A 269 30.91 31.08 -15.79
N THR A 270 32.15 31.53 -15.66
CA THR A 270 33.26 31.11 -14.80
C THR A 270 33.26 31.68 -13.38
N ASP A 271 34.02 30.96 -12.55
CA ASP A 271 34.86 31.39 -11.42
C ASP A 271 34.24 31.86 -10.10
N ILE A 272 34.46 31.03 -9.06
CA ILE A 272 35.22 31.48 -7.89
C ILE A 272 36.14 30.36 -7.39
N ASN A 273 37.42 30.53 -7.70
CA ASN A 273 38.53 29.82 -7.10
C ASN A 273 38.80 30.37 -5.69
N SER A 274 38.77 29.53 -4.67
CA SER A 274 39.55 29.75 -3.44
C SER A 274 39.95 28.40 -2.85
N GLY A 275 41.27 28.19 -2.81
CA GLY A 275 41.89 26.91 -2.53
C GLY A 275 41.80 26.47 -1.08
N ALA A 276 41.44 25.20 -0.92
CA ALA A 276 41.93 24.33 0.14
C ALA A 276 41.91 22.91 -0.44
N GLN A 277 43.07 22.25 -0.49
CA GLN A 277 43.24 20.89 -0.98
C GLN A 277 42.52 19.91 -0.03
N PRO A 278 41.48 19.16 -0.45
CA PRO A 278 40.90 18.15 0.43
C PRO A 278 41.78 16.90 0.41
N GLY A 279 42.26 16.53 1.59
CA GLY A 279 42.82 15.21 1.83
C GLY A 279 41.83 14.12 1.42
N GLN A 280 42.39 13.06 0.85
CA GLN A 280 41.73 11.83 0.43
C GLN A 280 40.71 11.35 1.49
N PRO A 281 39.43 11.10 1.14
CA PRO A 281 38.47 10.52 2.07
C PRO A 281 38.94 9.11 2.44
N THR A 282 39.32 8.92 3.70
CA THR A 282 39.50 7.59 4.28
C THR A 282 38.14 6.90 4.35
N THR A 283 37.99 5.80 3.63
CA THR A 283 36.82 4.92 3.68
C THR A 283 36.76 4.21 5.03
N SER A 284 36.14 4.83 6.04
CA SER A 284 35.80 4.14 7.27
C SER A 284 34.61 3.23 7.02
N THR A 285 34.83 1.91 7.10
CA THR A 285 33.76 0.91 7.11
C THR A 285 32.73 1.26 8.20
N PRO A 286 31.41 1.28 7.91
CA PRO A 286 30.40 1.54 8.93
C PRO A 286 30.54 0.55 10.09
N ALA A 287 30.47 1.04 11.33
CA ALA A 287 30.42 0.17 12.49
C ALA A 287 29.15 -0.70 12.43
N LYS A 288 29.26 -1.98 12.82
CA LYS A 288 28.11 -2.88 12.89
C LYS A 288 27.07 -2.31 13.85
N GLN A 289 25.83 -2.20 13.37
CA GLN A 289 24.70 -1.71 14.17
C GLN A 289 24.44 -2.65 15.36
N THR A 290 24.18 -2.10 16.54
CA THR A 290 23.85 -2.88 17.74
C THR A 290 22.39 -2.66 18.17
N ALA A 291 21.83 -3.56 18.97
CA ALA A 291 20.51 -3.42 19.58
C ALA A 291 20.55 -3.84 21.04
N THR A 292 19.77 -3.17 21.89
CA THR A 292 19.69 -3.45 23.32
C THR A 292 18.31 -3.97 23.69
N VAL A 293 18.26 -5.11 24.36
CA VAL A 293 17.02 -5.75 24.81
C VAL A 293 16.32 -4.89 25.88
N GLN A 294 15.03 -4.60 25.70
CA GLN A 294 14.23 -3.73 26.59
C GLN A 294 13.34 -4.50 27.58
N THR A 295 13.25 -5.82 27.45
CA THR A 295 12.43 -6.68 28.31
C THR A 295 13.23 -7.88 28.79
N ASP A 296 12.93 -8.35 29.99
CA ASP A 296 13.51 -9.61 30.46
C ASP A 296 12.85 -10.80 29.76
N GLY A 297 13.62 -11.85 29.47
CA GLY A 297 13.14 -13.05 28.79
C GLY A 297 12.76 -12.89 27.31
N LEU A 298 13.42 -11.98 26.56
CA LEU A 298 13.16 -11.81 25.13
C LEU A 298 13.52 -13.08 24.34
N ASN A 299 12.56 -13.64 23.60
CA ASN A 299 12.79 -14.82 22.76
C ASN A 299 13.68 -14.49 21.55
N LEU A 300 14.83 -15.18 21.44
CA LEU A 300 15.61 -15.29 20.21
C LEU A 300 15.08 -16.47 19.40
N ARG A 301 14.57 -16.22 18.20
CA ARG A 301 13.85 -17.21 17.40
C ARG A 301 14.59 -17.66 16.15
N SER A 302 14.23 -18.81 15.61
CA SER A 302 14.81 -19.33 14.37
C SER A 302 14.39 -18.56 13.11
N GLU A 303 13.20 -17.94 13.12
CA GLU A 303 12.67 -17.13 12.02
C GLU A 303 11.99 -15.85 12.51
N ALA A 304 11.81 -14.88 11.61
CA ALA A 304 11.19 -13.57 11.81
C ALA A 304 9.65 -13.62 12.05
N ASN A 305 9.20 -14.43 13.01
CA ASN A 305 7.77 -14.53 13.38
C ASN A 305 7.61 -15.05 14.82
N THR A 306 6.42 -14.85 15.42
CA THR A 306 6.16 -15.23 16.82
C THR A 306 5.94 -16.73 17.04
N THR A 307 5.85 -17.52 15.97
CA THR A 307 5.49 -18.95 16.01
C THR A 307 6.67 -19.89 15.80
N SER A 308 7.81 -19.38 15.32
CA SER A 308 9.03 -20.14 15.08
C SER A 308 9.70 -20.59 16.38
N SER A 309 10.52 -21.64 16.29
CA SER A 309 11.19 -22.21 17.46
C SER A 309 12.03 -21.17 18.19
N ILE A 310 11.91 -21.17 19.52
CA ILE A 310 12.74 -20.34 20.39
C ILE A 310 14.09 -21.05 20.50
N ILE A 311 15.15 -20.37 20.05
CA ILE A 311 16.54 -20.82 20.19
C ILE A 311 16.96 -20.67 21.65
N THR A 312 16.72 -19.47 22.21
CA THR A 312 17.01 -19.14 23.61
C THR A 312 16.19 -17.90 24.04
N THR A 313 16.32 -17.53 25.31
CA THR A 313 15.81 -16.26 25.85
C THR A 313 16.97 -15.33 26.22
N LEU A 314 16.73 -14.02 26.11
CA LEU A 314 17.73 -12.97 26.32
C LEU A 314 17.27 -12.08 27.48
N ALA A 315 18.20 -11.75 28.37
CA ALA A 315 17.93 -10.86 29.51
C ALA A 315 17.81 -9.40 29.06
N VAL A 316 17.09 -8.59 29.83
CA VAL A 316 17.05 -7.13 29.65
C VAL A 316 18.47 -6.54 29.68
N GLY A 317 18.72 -5.53 28.85
CA GLY A 317 20.03 -4.88 28.73
C GLY A 317 21.06 -5.67 27.90
N THR A 318 20.74 -6.89 27.43
CA THR A 318 21.64 -7.65 26.55
C THR A 318 21.92 -6.84 25.27
N SER A 319 23.20 -6.66 24.96
CA SER A 319 23.66 -6.01 23.73
C SER A 319 23.81 -7.05 22.61
N LEU A 320 23.20 -6.76 21.47
CA LEU A 320 23.08 -7.63 20.31
C LEU A 320 23.72 -6.95 19.10
N THR A 321 24.41 -7.70 18.25
CA THR A 321 24.86 -7.17 16.95
C THR A 321 23.76 -7.39 15.93
N VAL A 322 23.25 -6.35 15.29
CA VAL A 322 22.25 -6.45 14.23
C VAL A 322 22.93 -6.93 12.95
N VAL A 323 22.35 -7.97 12.34
CA VAL A 323 22.81 -8.59 11.10
C VAL A 323 21.96 -8.13 9.92
N GLU A 324 20.63 -8.16 10.07
CA GLU A 324 19.67 -7.74 9.04
C GLU A 324 18.28 -7.48 9.66
N LYS A 325 17.37 -6.84 8.90
CA LYS A 325 15.98 -6.55 9.29
C LYS A 325 15.02 -7.12 8.25
N GLN A 326 13.94 -7.75 8.71
CA GLN A 326 12.86 -8.26 7.86
C GLN A 326 11.53 -7.88 8.51
N GLY A 327 10.79 -6.95 7.88
CA GLY A 327 9.59 -6.36 8.50
C GLY A 327 9.93 -5.73 9.86
N ASP A 328 9.18 -6.11 10.89
CA ASP A 328 9.39 -5.65 12.28
C ASP A 328 10.38 -6.52 13.08
N TRP A 329 11.07 -7.44 12.43
CA TRP A 329 12.01 -8.35 13.08
C TRP A 329 13.46 -8.01 12.73
N TYR A 330 14.35 -8.19 13.69
CA TYR A 330 15.78 -8.00 13.53
C TYR A 330 16.48 -9.33 13.72
N ARG A 331 17.28 -9.73 12.73
CA ARG A 331 18.22 -10.83 12.91
C ARG A 331 19.44 -10.28 13.61
N VAL A 332 19.82 -10.95 14.68
CA VAL A 332 20.83 -10.49 15.61
C VAL A 332 21.80 -11.61 15.95
N GLN A 333 23.03 -11.24 16.28
CA GLN A 333 24.01 -12.11 16.89
C GLN A 333 24.20 -11.73 18.36
N THR A 334 24.07 -12.71 19.25
CA THR A 334 24.29 -12.56 20.69
C THR A 334 25.79 -12.50 21.03
N PRO A 335 26.18 -12.01 22.22
CA PRO A 335 27.58 -12.05 22.67
C PRO A 335 28.18 -13.47 22.71
N ALA A 336 27.33 -14.49 22.93
CA ALA A 336 27.72 -15.90 22.89
C ALA A 336 27.85 -16.46 21.45
N GLY A 337 27.67 -15.62 20.43
CA GLY A 337 27.82 -15.98 19.01
C GLY A 337 26.59 -16.60 18.35
N GLN A 338 25.50 -16.86 19.09
CA GLN A 338 24.26 -17.41 18.54
C GLN A 338 23.54 -16.36 17.68
N THR A 339 22.97 -16.79 16.55
CA THR A 339 22.22 -15.93 15.63
C THR A 339 20.75 -16.34 15.59
N GLY A 340 19.84 -15.36 15.61
CA GLY A 340 18.40 -15.59 15.49
C GLY A 340 17.64 -14.27 15.35
N TRP A 341 16.32 -14.34 15.37
CA TRP A 341 15.42 -13.22 15.17
C TRP A 341 14.80 -12.75 16.48
N VAL A 342 14.77 -11.43 16.68
CA VAL A 342 14.09 -10.77 17.79
C VAL A 342 13.08 -9.76 17.27
N ALA A 343 12.01 -9.58 18.03
CA ALA A 343 10.98 -8.62 17.72
C ALA A 343 11.48 -7.18 17.93
N GLY A 344 11.34 -6.33 16.91
CA GLY A 344 11.84 -4.96 16.89
C GLY A 344 11.21 -4.06 17.94
N TRP A 345 9.96 -4.32 18.34
CA TRP A 345 9.27 -3.58 19.40
C TRP A 345 9.74 -3.92 20.83
N LEU A 346 10.64 -4.90 21.00
CA LEU A 346 11.21 -5.32 22.29
C LEU A 346 12.70 -4.99 22.42
N ILE A 347 13.27 -4.29 21.44
CA ILE A 347 14.67 -3.87 21.41
C ILE A 347 14.77 -2.38 21.07
N THR A 348 15.81 -1.73 21.55
CA THR A 348 16.21 -0.41 21.08
C THR A 348 17.42 -0.59 20.19
N VAL A 349 17.27 -0.31 18.90
CA VAL A 349 18.37 -0.42 17.94
C VAL A 349 19.22 0.85 18.02
N SER A 350 20.52 0.69 18.29
CA SER A 350 21.47 1.78 18.20
C SER A 350 21.43 2.37 16.79
N GLN A 351 21.44 3.70 16.70
CA GLN A 351 21.58 4.33 15.41
C GLN A 351 22.94 3.93 14.81
N PRO A 352 23.01 3.58 13.51
CA PRO A 352 24.28 3.31 12.87
C PRO A 352 25.20 4.51 13.13
N SER A 353 26.42 4.28 13.61
CA SER A 353 27.41 5.36 13.69
C SER A 353 27.88 5.65 12.26
N MET A 354 27.08 6.45 11.55
CA MET A 354 27.47 6.99 10.26
C MET A 354 28.64 7.96 10.51
N PRO A 355 29.71 7.90 9.70
CA PRO A 355 30.79 8.87 9.79
C PRO A 355 30.19 10.26 9.70
N THR A 356 30.45 11.12 10.69
CA THR A 356 29.98 12.51 10.61
C THR A 356 30.81 13.20 9.54
N PRO A 357 30.19 13.79 8.50
CA PRO A 357 30.93 14.49 7.47
C PRO A 357 31.82 15.59 8.06
N SER A 358 33.02 15.79 7.47
CA SER A 358 33.99 16.81 7.91
C SER A 358 33.62 18.26 7.53
N GLY A 359 32.38 18.50 7.11
CA GLY A 359 31.86 19.81 6.67
C GLY A 359 30.35 19.91 6.91
N PRO A 360 29.64 20.89 6.31
CA PRO A 360 28.20 21.03 6.51
C PRO A 360 27.42 19.76 6.16
N TYR A 361 26.47 19.39 7.01
CA TYR A 361 25.67 18.18 6.83
C TYR A 361 24.24 18.37 7.31
N VAL A 362 23.33 17.56 6.78
CA VAL A 362 21.99 17.36 7.35
C VAL A 362 21.98 16.08 8.17
N THR A 363 21.22 16.08 9.27
CA THR A 363 20.82 14.89 10.01
C THR A 363 19.34 14.67 9.75
N ILE A 364 18.97 13.48 9.30
CA ILE A 364 17.58 13.13 9.06
C ILE A 364 16.85 13.05 10.40
N VAL A 365 15.71 13.73 10.53
CA VAL A 365 14.93 13.75 11.77
C VAL A 365 13.69 12.87 11.64
N ASN A 366 13.16 12.72 10.43
CA ASN A 366 11.89 12.05 10.16
C ASN A 366 12.10 10.69 9.48
N PRO A 367 11.33 9.66 9.87
CA PRO A 367 11.41 8.35 9.23
C PRO A 367 10.95 8.41 7.78
N ASP A 368 11.51 7.53 6.95
CA ASP A 368 11.18 7.39 5.53
C ASP A 368 11.22 8.72 4.75
N THR A 369 12.16 9.60 5.09
CA THR A 369 12.29 10.92 4.46
C THR A 369 12.65 10.74 2.97
N ASN A 370 11.82 11.32 2.09
CA ASN A 370 12.05 11.28 0.65
C ASN A 370 13.26 12.16 0.26
N VAL A 371 14.19 11.59 -0.49
CA VAL A 371 15.24 12.31 -1.23
C VAL A 371 14.87 12.32 -2.70
N ARG A 372 14.91 13.50 -3.31
CA ARG A 372 14.35 13.74 -4.65
C ARG A 372 15.41 14.12 -5.67
N SER A 373 15.10 13.98 -6.95
CA SER A 373 15.98 14.40 -8.05
C SER A 373 16.10 15.92 -8.18
N GLY A 374 15.19 16.70 -7.59
CA GLY A 374 15.20 18.17 -7.59
C GLY A 374 14.49 18.79 -6.39
N PRO A 375 14.58 20.13 -6.21
CA PRO A 375 14.16 20.85 -5.01
C PRO A 375 12.65 21.14 -4.96
N SER A 376 11.82 20.12 -5.19
CA SER A 376 10.36 20.22 -5.05
C SER A 376 9.72 18.85 -4.87
N THR A 377 8.50 18.80 -4.36
CA THR A 377 7.71 17.56 -4.25
C THR A 377 7.27 16.98 -5.60
N GLU A 378 7.43 17.74 -6.69
CA GLU A 378 7.14 17.27 -8.06
C GLU A 378 8.27 16.42 -8.63
N HIS A 379 9.48 16.58 -8.10
CA HIS A 379 10.62 15.79 -8.55
C HIS A 379 10.55 14.36 -8.02
N GLU A 380 11.03 13.43 -8.83
CA GLU A 380 11.04 12.00 -8.55
C GLU A 380 11.77 11.70 -7.24
N ILE A 381 11.23 10.75 -6.47
CA ILE A 381 11.90 10.22 -5.28
C ILE A 381 12.97 9.25 -5.77
N ILE A 382 14.23 9.59 -5.54
CA ILE A 382 15.37 8.76 -5.94
C ILE A 382 15.82 7.82 -4.80
N LYS A 383 15.46 8.15 -3.55
CA LYS A 383 15.80 7.37 -2.36
C LYS A 383 14.93 7.75 -1.16
N ARG A 384 14.77 6.86 -0.18
CA ARG A 384 14.28 7.17 1.17
C ARG A 384 15.37 6.98 2.22
N VAL A 385 15.40 7.85 3.22
CA VAL A 385 16.43 7.89 4.28
C VAL A 385 15.80 7.89 5.67
N GLN A 386 16.50 7.32 6.64
CA GLN A 386 16.00 7.08 8.01
C GLN A 386 16.55 8.08 9.03
N PRO A 387 15.88 8.25 10.19
CA PRO A 387 16.30 9.19 11.21
C PRO A 387 17.70 8.88 11.74
N GLY A 388 18.49 9.92 11.99
CA GLY A 388 19.88 9.81 12.45
C GLY A 388 20.90 9.66 11.33
N GLU A 389 20.49 9.30 10.10
CA GLU A 389 21.39 9.33 8.96
C GLU A 389 21.92 10.75 8.71
N LYS A 390 23.20 10.86 8.32
CA LYS A 390 23.87 12.14 8.06
C LYS A 390 24.40 12.18 6.64
N TYR A 391 24.13 13.30 5.97
CA TYR A 391 24.56 13.51 4.59
C TYR A 391 25.22 14.88 4.41
N SER A 392 26.37 14.92 3.73
CA SER A 392 27.06 16.17 3.42
C SER A 392 26.18 17.05 2.54
N ILE A 393 26.15 18.35 2.83
CA ILE A 393 25.41 19.33 2.03
C ILE A 393 26.30 19.76 0.85
N ALA A 394 25.77 19.62 -0.37
CA ALA A 394 26.38 20.13 -1.60
C ALA A 394 25.96 21.58 -1.89
N ASN A 395 24.65 21.85 -1.79
CA ASN A 395 24.03 23.12 -2.10
C ASN A 395 22.71 23.29 -1.34
N LYS A 396 22.15 24.49 -1.34
CA LYS A 396 20.80 24.79 -0.87
C LYS A 396 20.03 25.56 -1.95
N GLU A 397 18.84 25.08 -2.28
CA GLU A 397 17.95 25.72 -3.26
C GLU A 397 16.57 25.95 -2.62
N GLY A 398 16.28 27.22 -2.35
CA GLY A 398 15.09 27.60 -1.57
C GLY A 398 15.07 26.91 -0.21
N GLU A 399 14.11 26.02 -0.01
CA GLU A 399 13.92 25.26 1.22
C GLU A 399 14.49 23.83 1.17
N TRP A 400 15.22 23.48 0.11
CA TRP A 400 15.77 22.14 -0.09
C TRP A 400 17.29 22.13 0.02
N PHE A 401 17.83 21.11 0.66
CA PHE A 401 19.27 20.83 0.68
C PHE A 401 19.59 19.79 -0.38
N GLN A 402 20.49 20.12 -1.30
CA GLN A 402 21.14 19.10 -2.12
C GLN A 402 22.19 18.40 -1.26
N VAL A 403 22.10 17.08 -1.12
CA VAL A 403 22.99 16.25 -0.31
C VAL A 403 23.80 15.30 -1.19
N LYS A 404 25.02 14.95 -0.75
CA LYS A 404 25.89 13.98 -1.42
C LYS A 404 25.83 12.62 -0.74
N PHE A 405 25.81 11.57 -1.55
CA PHE A 405 25.86 10.18 -1.13
C PHE A 405 27.27 9.61 -1.22
N THR A 406 27.49 8.46 -0.57
CA THR A 406 28.81 7.79 -0.50
C THR A 406 29.29 7.25 -1.85
N ASP A 407 28.37 6.98 -2.77
CA ASP A 407 28.66 6.55 -4.15
C ASP A 407 28.97 7.74 -5.09
N GLY A 408 28.99 8.97 -4.56
CA GLY A 408 29.23 10.20 -5.32
C GLY A 408 27.98 10.80 -5.96
N SER A 409 26.83 10.13 -5.92
CA SER A 409 25.57 10.68 -6.41
C SER A 409 25.01 11.77 -5.46
N SER A 410 23.98 12.50 -5.90
CA SER A 410 23.35 13.56 -5.12
C SER A 410 21.83 13.57 -5.24
N GLY A 411 21.15 14.19 -4.28
CA GLY A 411 19.70 14.40 -4.31
C GLY A 411 19.26 15.50 -3.36
N TYR A 412 17.98 15.86 -3.38
CA TYR A 412 17.42 16.97 -2.64
C TYR A 412 16.54 16.49 -1.49
N ILE A 413 16.79 17.03 -0.30
CA ILE A 413 16.00 16.75 0.91
C ILE A 413 15.37 18.05 1.37
N ALA A 414 14.07 18.00 1.67
CA ALA A 414 13.36 19.13 2.21
C ALA A 414 13.93 19.54 3.57
N GLY A 415 14.27 20.82 3.72
CA GLY A 415 14.94 21.35 4.90
C GLY A 415 14.12 21.21 6.18
N TRP A 416 12.79 21.18 6.08
CA TRP A 416 11.89 20.96 7.21
C TRP A 416 11.82 19.51 7.70
N LEU A 417 12.51 18.56 7.04
CA LEU A 417 12.59 17.15 7.44
C LEU A 417 13.93 16.80 8.11
N VAL A 418 14.83 17.77 8.25
CA VAL A 418 16.21 17.55 8.66
C VAL A 418 16.71 18.62 9.64
N SER A 419 17.73 18.28 10.42
CA SER A 419 18.53 19.24 11.19
C SER A 419 19.84 19.50 10.46
N ALA A 420 20.12 20.75 10.10
CA ALA A 420 21.38 21.12 9.43
C ALA A 420 22.47 21.51 10.45
N SER A 421 23.72 21.19 10.12
CA SER A 421 24.92 21.56 10.87
C SER A 421 25.94 22.21 9.93
N GLY A 422 26.65 23.23 10.41
CA GLY A 422 27.63 23.98 9.60
C GLY A 422 27.01 24.93 8.57
N VAL A 423 25.68 24.96 8.44
CA VAL A 423 24.91 25.95 7.66
C VAL A 423 23.66 26.36 8.46
N PRO A 424 23.09 27.54 8.20
CA PRO A 424 21.81 27.92 8.79
C PRO A 424 20.72 26.88 8.47
N ALA A 425 19.93 26.50 9.48
CA ALA A 425 18.76 25.66 9.27
C ALA A 425 17.80 26.32 8.26
N VAL A 426 16.98 25.50 7.59
CA VAL A 426 15.83 26.02 6.84
C VAL A 426 14.78 26.45 7.85
N ILE A 427 14.89 27.70 8.26
CA ILE A 427 13.90 28.38 9.11
C ILE A 427 12.86 28.97 8.16
N ARG A 428 11.60 28.52 8.24
CA ARG A 428 10.48 29.14 7.53
C ARG A 428 10.00 30.39 8.29
N GLY A 429 10.94 31.32 8.48
CA GLY A 429 10.77 32.52 9.29
C GLY A 429 10.67 32.26 10.81
N ASN A 430 10.60 33.33 11.59
CA ASN A 430 10.53 33.29 13.06
C ASN A 430 9.15 33.72 13.60
N GLU A 431 8.13 33.71 12.74
CA GLU A 431 6.80 34.27 13.00
C GLU A 431 6.03 33.51 14.09
N LEU A 432 6.40 32.25 14.35
CA LEU A 432 5.75 31.41 15.36
C LEU A 432 6.61 31.15 16.60
N VAL A 433 7.74 31.85 16.76
CA VAL A 433 8.57 31.72 17.96
C VAL A 433 7.74 32.01 19.21
N GLY A 434 7.82 31.08 20.17
CA GLY A 434 7.10 31.16 21.44
C GLY A 434 5.61 30.79 21.35
N LYS A 435 5.11 30.31 20.21
CA LYS A 435 3.76 29.78 20.07
C LYS A 435 3.73 28.29 20.33
N THR A 436 2.77 27.84 21.14
CA THR A 436 2.46 26.43 21.36
C THR A 436 1.23 26.05 20.55
N ILE A 437 1.37 25.12 19.61
CA ILE A 437 0.30 24.73 18.69
C ILE A 437 0.03 23.25 18.86
N VAL A 438 -1.21 22.89 19.17
CA VAL A 438 -1.63 21.48 19.13
C VAL A 438 -2.18 21.14 17.76
N VAL A 439 -1.60 20.10 17.15
CA VAL A 439 -2.08 19.52 15.90
C VAL A 439 -2.72 18.16 16.22
N ASP A 440 -3.98 18.02 15.86
CA ASP A 440 -4.77 16.82 16.09
C ASP A 440 -5.00 16.07 14.78
N ALA A 441 -4.41 14.88 14.66
CA ALA A 441 -4.70 13.98 13.56
C ALA A 441 -5.98 13.19 13.88
N GLY A 442 -7.08 13.48 13.19
CA GLY A 442 -8.38 12.84 13.41
C GLY A 442 -8.33 11.32 13.36
N HIS A 443 -9.23 10.65 14.09
CA HIS A 443 -9.35 9.17 14.13
C HIS A 443 -8.08 8.45 14.64
N GLY A 444 -7.90 7.16 14.32
CA GLY A 444 -6.72 6.36 14.67
C GLY A 444 -7.05 5.02 15.33
N GLY A 445 -6.16 4.05 15.15
CA GLY A 445 -6.34 2.68 15.65
C GLY A 445 -7.53 2.00 14.97
N ASN A 446 -8.49 1.50 15.75
CA ASN A 446 -9.68 0.84 15.21
C ASN A 446 -10.78 1.80 14.74
N ASP A 447 -10.58 3.10 14.89
CA ASP A 447 -11.41 4.13 14.27
C ASP A 447 -10.75 4.55 12.96
N ASN A 448 -11.29 4.09 11.84
CA ASN A 448 -10.79 4.40 10.51
C ASN A 448 -11.17 5.81 10.03
N GLY A 449 -12.13 6.45 10.69
CA GLY A 449 -12.89 7.55 10.11
C GLY A 449 -13.67 7.10 8.88
N ALA A 450 -13.85 8.00 7.93
CA ALA A 450 -14.39 7.69 6.63
C ALA A 450 -13.48 6.72 5.84
N THR A 451 -14.10 5.85 5.05
CA THR A 451 -13.41 5.05 4.04
C THR A 451 -13.81 5.56 2.67
N GLY A 452 -12.83 5.94 1.87
CA GLY A 452 -13.04 6.45 0.52
C GLY A 452 -13.73 5.42 -0.38
N SER A 453 -14.61 5.92 -1.25
CA SER A 453 -15.53 5.07 -2.02
C SER A 453 -14.88 4.46 -3.27
N SER A 454 -13.79 5.04 -3.75
CA SER A 454 -13.14 4.67 -5.02
C SER A 454 -11.89 3.83 -4.79
N PHE A 455 -11.09 4.15 -3.77
CA PHE A 455 -9.79 3.52 -3.53
C PHE A 455 -9.62 2.98 -2.10
N SER A 456 -10.71 2.90 -1.33
CA SER A 456 -10.70 2.45 0.07
C SER A 456 -9.71 3.25 0.94
N THR A 457 -9.51 4.52 0.62
CA THR A 457 -8.58 5.39 1.34
C THR A 457 -9.08 5.57 2.77
N LEU A 458 -8.24 5.28 3.76
CA LEU A 458 -8.60 5.43 5.17
C LEU A 458 -8.34 6.85 5.63
N GLU A 459 -9.36 7.52 6.17
CA GLU A 459 -9.26 8.89 6.66
C GLU A 459 -8.17 9.06 7.71
N LYS A 460 -8.11 8.14 8.69
CA LYS A 460 -7.07 8.15 9.74
C LYS A 460 -5.64 8.22 9.20
N THR A 461 -5.38 7.63 8.03
CA THR A 461 -4.06 7.57 7.40
C THR A 461 -3.70 8.90 6.77
N VAL A 462 -4.58 9.43 5.91
CA VAL A 462 -4.34 10.72 5.25
C VAL A 462 -4.37 11.89 6.24
N ASN A 463 -5.18 11.80 7.30
CA ASN A 463 -5.17 12.77 8.40
C ASN A 463 -3.81 12.81 9.10
N LEU A 464 -3.21 11.65 9.41
CA LEU A 464 -1.90 11.58 10.04
C LEU A 464 -0.81 12.13 9.11
N GLN A 465 -0.85 11.77 7.83
CA GLN A 465 0.14 12.23 6.85
C GLN A 465 0.16 13.76 6.75
N VAL A 466 -1.00 14.39 6.56
CA VAL A 466 -1.08 15.87 6.50
C VAL A 466 -0.71 16.51 7.83
N ALA A 467 -1.15 15.97 8.96
CA ALA A 467 -0.83 16.50 10.28
C ALA A 467 0.67 16.47 10.58
N LEU A 468 1.39 15.42 10.17
CA LEU A 468 2.86 15.34 10.32
C LEU A 468 3.57 16.36 9.43
N LEU A 469 3.10 16.58 8.20
CA LEU A 469 3.63 17.63 7.32
C LEU A 469 3.41 19.02 7.91
N LEU A 470 2.20 19.29 8.42
CA LEU A 470 1.87 20.55 9.09
C LEU A 470 2.76 20.78 10.31
N ARG A 471 2.95 19.76 11.15
CA ARG A 471 3.84 19.81 12.31
C ARG A 471 5.24 20.28 11.92
N ASN A 472 5.84 19.66 10.89
CA ASN A 472 7.20 19.98 10.48
C ASN A 472 7.30 21.44 9.98
N LYS A 473 6.32 21.90 9.19
CA LYS A 473 6.28 23.29 8.70
C LYS A 473 6.18 24.28 9.86
N LEU A 474 5.27 24.06 10.81
CA LEU A 474 5.12 24.91 12.00
C LEU A 474 6.37 24.93 12.89
N GLN A 475 7.00 23.77 13.12
CA GLN A 475 8.25 23.68 13.89
C GLN A 475 9.39 24.43 13.20
N SER A 476 9.48 24.33 11.87
CA SER A 476 10.49 25.06 11.08
C SER A 476 10.33 26.59 11.16
N SER A 477 9.17 27.09 11.61
CA SER A 477 8.89 28.51 11.84
C SER A 477 8.98 28.94 13.30
N GLY A 478 9.52 28.06 14.16
CA GLY A 478 9.77 28.33 15.58
C GLY A 478 8.65 27.96 16.53
N ALA A 479 7.55 27.34 16.07
CA ALA A 479 6.47 26.90 16.96
C ALA A 479 6.88 25.67 17.80
N SER A 480 6.45 25.63 19.04
CA SER A 480 6.37 24.39 19.83
C SER A 480 5.12 23.62 19.40
N VAL A 481 5.29 22.53 18.64
CA VAL A 481 4.16 21.73 18.14
C VAL A 481 3.98 20.46 18.94
N ILE A 482 2.75 20.24 19.41
CA ILE A 482 2.37 19.05 20.17
C ILE A 482 1.31 18.29 19.38
N MET A 483 1.62 17.04 19.04
CA MET A 483 0.69 16.17 18.32
C MET A 483 -0.23 15.46 19.32
N THR A 484 -1.53 15.37 19.04
CA THR A 484 -2.40 14.46 19.81
C THR A 484 -1.98 13.01 19.58
N ARG A 485 -1.66 12.63 18.33
CA ARG A 485 -1.00 11.37 17.94
C ARG A 485 0.00 11.58 16.81
N ALA A 486 1.08 10.80 16.82
CA ALA A 486 2.08 10.75 15.76
C ALA A 486 2.20 9.35 15.13
N ASP A 487 1.33 8.43 15.52
CA ASP A 487 1.22 7.03 15.10
C ASP A 487 -0.27 6.66 14.91
N ASP A 488 -0.55 5.39 14.57
CA ASP A 488 -1.92 4.88 14.40
C ASP A 488 -2.58 4.45 15.72
N ARG A 489 -2.36 5.20 16.81
CA ARG A 489 -3.06 4.94 18.08
C ARG A 489 -4.47 5.54 18.09
N LYS A 490 -5.39 4.86 18.78
CA LYS A 490 -6.72 5.40 19.08
C LYS A 490 -6.66 6.40 20.23
N LEU A 491 -7.36 7.52 20.09
CA LEU A 491 -7.63 8.48 21.18
C LEU A 491 -9.12 8.78 21.28
N THR A 492 -9.60 8.95 22.51
CA THR A 492 -10.93 9.50 22.78
C THR A 492 -10.98 11.00 22.44
N LEU A 493 -12.17 11.54 22.24
CA LEU A 493 -12.35 12.97 21.96
C LEU A 493 -11.87 13.85 23.12
N GLN A 494 -12.13 13.44 24.37
CA GLN A 494 -11.65 14.16 25.56
C GLN A 494 -10.12 14.19 25.65
N GLN A 495 -9.44 13.06 25.40
CA GLN A 495 -7.98 13.03 25.40
C GLN A 495 -7.36 14.02 24.40
N ARG A 496 -8.01 14.28 23.26
CA ARG A 496 -7.54 15.27 22.27
C ARG A 496 -7.65 16.69 22.81
N VAL A 497 -8.75 17.01 23.47
CA VAL A 497 -8.99 18.30 24.13
C VAL A 497 -8.01 18.51 25.29
N ASP A 498 -7.82 17.50 26.12
CA ASP A 498 -6.93 17.55 27.29
C ASP A 498 -5.47 17.88 26.88
N VAL A 499 -5.01 17.38 25.72
CA VAL A 499 -3.68 17.73 25.19
C VAL A 499 -3.55 19.24 24.96
N ALA A 500 -4.58 19.91 24.44
CA ALA A 500 -4.55 21.37 24.24
C ALA A 500 -4.54 22.14 25.55
N ILE A 501 -5.42 21.77 26.48
CA ILE A 501 -5.59 22.46 27.76
C ILE A 501 -4.34 22.26 28.64
N ASN A 502 -3.89 21.03 28.81
CA ASN A 502 -2.77 20.70 29.71
C ASN A 502 -1.44 21.30 29.25
N ASN A 503 -1.27 21.49 27.94
CA ASN A 503 -0.07 22.10 27.39
C ASN A 503 -0.20 23.61 27.15
N LYS A 504 -1.31 24.24 27.58
CA LYS A 504 -1.55 25.68 27.44
C LYS A 504 -1.35 26.15 25.99
N ALA A 505 -1.90 25.40 25.05
CA ALA A 505 -1.75 25.70 23.63
C ALA A 505 -2.36 27.07 23.29
N ASP A 506 -1.72 27.81 22.39
CA ASP A 506 -2.25 29.06 21.83
C ASP A 506 -3.41 28.78 20.87
N ILE A 507 -3.30 27.70 20.08
CA ILE A 507 -4.36 27.21 19.18
C ILE A 507 -4.38 25.67 19.12
N PHE A 508 -5.53 25.13 18.73
CA PHE A 508 -5.76 23.72 18.43
C PHE A 508 -6.25 23.56 16.98
N VAL A 509 -5.60 22.70 16.20
CA VAL A 509 -5.91 22.46 14.79
C VAL A 509 -6.15 20.97 14.56
N SER A 510 -7.40 20.59 14.32
CA SER A 510 -7.77 19.21 13.98
C SER A 510 -7.82 19.02 12.46
N VAL A 511 -7.20 17.94 11.98
CA VAL A 511 -7.03 17.60 10.57
C VAL A 511 -7.89 16.39 10.23
N HIS A 512 -8.81 16.57 9.29
CA HIS A 512 -9.79 15.58 8.84
C HIS A 512 -9.97 15.57 7.30
N HIS A 513 -10.57 14.50 6.79
CA HIS A 513 -11.06 14.42 5.42
C HIS A 513 -12.49 13.90 5.41
N ASN A 514 -13.37 14.59 4.69
CA ASN A 514 -14.79 14.45 4.86
C ASN A 514 -15.37 13.28 4.06
N THR A 515 -16.64 12.99 4.28
CA THR A 515 -17.46 12.13 3.43
C THR A 515 -18.87 12.70 3.30
N HIS A 516 -19.52 12.42 2.18
CA HIS A 516 -20.90 12.87 1.97
C HIS A 516 -21.70 11.81 1.19
N PRO A 517 -22.99 11.59 1.52
CA PRO A 517 -23.84 10.64 0.78
C PRO A 517 -23.94 10.94 -0.73
N ASN A 518 -23.95 12.23 -1.08
CA ASN A 518 -23.79 12.67 -2.47
C ASN A 518 -22.30 12.72 -2.84
N THR A 519 -21.83 11.72 -3.59
CA THR A 519 -20.44 11.57 -4.05
C THR A 519 -19.96 12.67 -4.98
N ALA A 520 -20.85 13.52 -5.52
CA ALA A 520 -20.46 14.70 -6.28
C ALA A 520 -19.96 15.87 -5.39
N THR A 521 -20.16 15.80 -4.08
CA THR A 521 -19.73 16.83 -3.13
C THR A 521 -18.21 16.82 -3.00
N ASN A 522 -17.56 17.96 -3.22
CA ASN A 522 -16.11 18.12 -3.14
C ASN A 522 -15.74 19.49 -2.57
N GLY A 523 -14.47 19.64 -2.16
CA GLY A 523 -13.94 20.88 -1.63
C GLY A 523 -13.53 20.83 -0.16
N SER A 524 -13.10 21.98 0.36
CA SER A 524 -12.57 22.10 1.72
C SER A 524 -13.51 22.92 2.63
N ILE A 525 -13.63 22.52 3.89
CA ILE A 525 -14.39 23.23 4.93
C ILE A 525 -13.54 23.32 6.19
N VAL A 526 -13.37 24.52 6.75
CA VAL A 526 -12.79 24.72 8.07
C VAL A 526 -13.88 25.11 9.06
N PHE A 527 -14.10 24.25 10.05
CA PHE A 527 -15.08 24.45 11.09
C PHE A 527 -14.50 25.15 12.31
N PHE A 528 -15.34 25.95 12.97
CA PHE A 528 -15.08 26.53 14.29
C PHE A 528 -16.33 26.38 15.17
N TYR A 529 -16.15 26.38 16.50
CA TYR A 529 -17.29 26.44 17.43
C TYR A 529 -17.50 27.87 17.96
N ASN A 530 -16.47 28.46 18.56
CA ASN A 530 -16.52 29.79 19.15
C ASN A 530 -16.32 30.91 18.12
N GLN A 531 -17.04 32.01 18.28
CA GLN A 531 -16.78 33.24 17.53
C GLN A 531 -15.50 33.94 18.03
N GLY A 532 -15.00 34.92 17.28
CA GLY A 532 -13.81 35.69 17.63
C GLY A 532 -12.54 35.03 17.10
N ASN A 533 -11.67 34.57 18.00
CA ASN A 533 -10.36 34.02 17.62
C ASN A 533 -10.48 32.73 16.79
N SER A 534 -11.35 31.78 17.17
CA SER A 534 -11.52 30.53 16.40
C SER A 534 -12.14 30.78 15.02
N SER A 535 -13.16 31.64 14.92
CA SER A 535 -13.77 31.98 13.62
C SER A 535 -12.81 32.76 12.72
N LYS A 536 -11.98 33.65 13.28
CA LYS A 536 -10.92 34.36 12.54
C LYS A 536 -9.85 33.40 12.03
N LEU A 537 -9.36 32.50 12.89
CA LEU A 537 -8.41 31.44 12.51
C LEU A 537 -8.98 30.56 11.40
N ALA A 538 -10.24 30.11 11.54
CA ALA A 538 -10.90 29.27 10.53
C ALA A 538 -10.99 29.95 9.17
N SER A 539 -11.36 31.23 9.13
CA SER A 539 -11.47 31.98 7.88
C SER A 539 -10.12 32.16 7.18
N LEU A 540 -9.05 32.51 7.92
CA LEU A 540 -7.72 32.66 7.36
C LEU A 540 -7.15 31.33 6.86
N VAL A 541 -7.36 30.25 7.62
CA VAL A 541 -6.97 28.89 7.21
C VAL A 541 -7.76 28.41 6.00
N GLN A 542 -9.07 28.65 5.93
CA GLN A 542 -9.89 28.31 4.77
C GLN A 542 -9.33 28.97 3.49
N ASN A 543 -9.03 30.26 3.54
CA ASN A 543 -8.57 31.02 2.37
C ASN A 543 -7.24 30.46 1.82
N GLU A 544 -6.25 30.24 2.71
CA GLU A 544 -4.96 29.70 2.30
C GLU A 544 -5.01 28.22 1.93
N LEU A 545 -5.87 27.44 2.57
CA LEU A 545 -6.11 26.03 2.21
C LEU A 545 -6.67 25.93 0.79
N VAL A 546 -7.72 26.67 0.46
CA VAL A 546 -8.31 26.71 -0.89
C VAL A 546 -7.28 27.17 -1.92
N LYS A 547 -6.53 28.22 -1.62
CA LYS A 547 -5.51 28.77 -2.52
C LYS A 547 -4.38 27.77 -2.81
N ALA A 548 -3.89 27.08 -1.78
CA ALA A 548 -2.80 26.12 -1.95
C ALA A 548 -3.26 24.84 -2.64
N THR A 549 -4.46 24.37 -2.29
CA THR A 549 -4.97 23.09 -2.77
C THR A 549 -5.75 23.19 -4.06
N SER A 550 -6.19 24.37 -4.50
CA SER A 550 -7.17 24.52 -5.59
C SER A 550 -8.43 23.68 -5.39
N TYR A 551 -8.80 23.37 -4.16
CA TYR A 551 -10.08 22.74 -3.84
C TYR A 551 -11.21 23.77 -3.91
N LYS A 552 -12.44 23.27 -4.12
CA LYS A 552 -13.62 24.13 -4.09
C LYS A 552 -13.77 24.74 -2.70
N ASP A 553 -13.97 26.05 -2.65
CA ASP A 553 -14.25 26.76 -1.41
C ASP A 553 -15.69 26.51 -0.94
N LEU A 554 -15.84 25.81 0.18
CA LEU A 554 -17.13 25.60 0.84
C LEU A 554 -17.32 26.51 2.06
N GLN A 555 -16.41 27.48 2.24
CA GLN A 555 -16.36 28.48 3.29
C GLN A 555 -16.15 27.92 4.71
N SER A 556 -15.49 28.71 5.55
CA SER A 556 -15.41 28.40 6.98
C SER A 556 -16.77 28.62 7.64
N ARG A 557 -17.18 27.75 8.56
CA ARG A 557 -18.49 27.87 9.23
C ARG A 557 -18.54 27.24 10.62
N PHE A 558 -19.61 27.54 11.34
CA PHE A 558 -19.89 26.92 12.63
C PHE A 558 -20.01 25.39 12.50
N GLY A 559 -19.44 24.66 13.45
CA GLY A 559 -19.55 23.21 13.57
C GLY A 559 -19.55 22.75 15.02
N ASP A 560 -20.57 21.99 15.41
CA ASP A 560 -20.76 21.50 16.79
C ASP A 560 -20.00 20.20 17.07
N TYR A 561 -18.67 20.24 16.89
CA TYR A 561 -17.79 19.10 17.10
C TYR A 561 -17.22 19.11 18.53
N PHE A 562 -17.21 17.96 19.20
CA PHE A 562 -16.74 17.84 20.59
C PHE A 562 -15.36 18.47 20.82
N VAL A 563 -14.40 18.20 19.94
CA VAL A 563 -13.01 18.71 20.05
C VAL A 563 -12.90 20.23 19.87
N LEU A 564 -13.96 20.88 19.39
CA LEU A 564 -14.07 22.34 19.27
C LEU A 564 -14.91 22.93 20.41
N ARG A 565 -16.08 22.32 20.70
CA ARG A 565 -17.01 22.79 21.73
C ARG A 565 -16.43 22.69 23.14
N GLU A 566 -15.82 21.55 23.48
CA GLU A 566 -15.28 21.31 24.82
C GLU A 566 -13.86 21.88 24.98
N ASN A 567 -13.33 22.54 23.96
CA ASN A 567 -11.97 23.07 23.95
C ASN A 567 -11.96 24.58 24.16
N GLN A 568 -11.41 25.00 25.31
CA GLN A 568 -11.32 26.41 25.68
C GLN A 568 -10.20 27.16 24.92
N VAL A 569 -9.29 26.43 24.28
CA VAL A 569 -8.27 26.99 23.38
C VAL A 569 -8.92 27.36 22.03
N PRO A 570 -8.55 28.48 21.38
CA PRO A 570 -8.98 28.77 20.02
C PRO A 570 -8.74 27.58 19.09
N SER A 571 -9.81 27.05 18.51
CA SER A 571 -9.83 25.70 17.93
C SER A 571 -10.55 25.67 16.59
N ILE A 572 -9.97 24.93 15.64
CA ILE A 572 -10.55 24.66 14.32
C ILE A 572 -10.47 23.17 13.95
N LEU A 573 -11.37 22.73 13.07
CA LEU A 573 -11.33 21.42 12.44
C LEU A 573 -11.38 21.61 10.91
N ALA A 574 -10.31 21.21 10.23
CA ALA A 574 -10.18 21.31 8.79
C ALA A 574 -10.59 19.99 8.13
N GLU A 575 -11.70 20.00 7.41
CA GLU A 575 -12.08 18.99 6.44
C GLU A 575 -11.46 19.32 5.09
N ILE A 576 -10.34 18.69 4.76
CA ILE A 576 -9.49 19.12 3.64
C ILE A 576 -10.12 18.79 2.28
N GLY A 577 -10.78 17.65 2.15
CA GLY A 577 -11.42 17.18 0.91
C GLY A 577 -12.36 16.01 1.19
N PHE A 578 -13.16 15.59 0.22
CA PHE A 578 -14.16 14.53 0.40
C PHE A 578 -13.68 13.16 -0.11
N LEU A 579 -13.48 12.19 0.77
CA LEU A 579 -13.12 10.81 0.42
C LEU A 579 -14.23 10.07 -0.36
N SER A 580 -15.48 10.54 -0.26
CA SER A 580 -16.59 10.04 -1.07
C SER A 580 -16.55 10.52 -2.52
N ASN A 581 -15.76 11.55 -2.83
CA ASN A 581 -15.64 12.10 -4.17
C ASN A 581 -14.40 11.57 -4.87
N TYR A 582 -14.58 11.01 -6.07
CA TYR A 582 -13.50 10.41 -6.86
C TYR A 582 -12.31 11.35 -7.08
N ASN A 583 -12.55 12.61 -7.45
CA ASN A 583 -11.48 13.56 -7.75
C ASN A 583 -10.74 14.02 -6.50
N ASP A 584 -11.47 14.28 -5.41
CA ASP A 584 -10.81 14.60 -4.13
C ASP A 584 -10.04 13.40 -3.61
N GLU A 585 -10.60 12.18 -3.63
CA GLU A 585 -9.95 10.96 -3.15
C GLU A 585 -8.65 10.64 -3.90
N ILE A 586 -8.60 10.83 -5.23
CA ILE A 586 -7.34 10.70 -6.00
C ILE A 586 -6.30 11.69 -5.48
N ARG A 587 -6.72 12.93 -5.27
CA ARG A 587 -5.80 14.01 -4.94
C ARG A 587 -5.26 13.86 -3.51
N VAL A 588 -6.11 13.61 -2.52
CA VAL A 588 -5.70 13.48 -1.09
C VAL A 588 -4.70 12.33 -0.85
N ARG A 589 -4.66 11.33 -1.74
CA ARG A 589 -3.68 10.23 -1.69
C ARG A 589 -2.30 10.64 -2.21
N SER A 590 -2.21 11.72 -2.98
CA SER A 590 -0.94 12.16 -3.57
C SER A 590 -0.13 12.98 -2.56
N GLU A 591 1.18 12.72 -2.49
CA GLU A 591 2.09 13.46 -1.61
C GLU A 591 2.06 14.98 -1.89
N LYS A 592 1.95 15.36 -3.17
CA LYS A 592 1.81 16.75 -3.59
C LYS A 592 0.62 17.43 -2.92
N GLN A 593 -0.56 16.82 -3.00
CA GLN A 593 -1.76 17.44 -2.45
C GLN A 593 -1.71 17.47 -0.91
N GLN A 594 -1.11 16.47 -0.29
CA GLN A 594 -0.91 16.45 1.17
C GLN A 594 0.02 17.57 1.62
N ASP A 595 1.11 17.83 0.89
CA ASP A 595 2.00 18.97 1.16
C ASP A 595 1.31 20.31 0.92
N LEU A 596 0.55 20.45 -0.17
CA LEU A 596 -0.25 21.66 -0.44
C LEU A 596 -1.32 21.92 0.62
N ALA A 597 -1.97 20.86 1.13
CA ALA A 597 -2.92 20.99 2.24
C ALA A 597 -2.21 21.46 3.51
N ALA A 598 -1.10 20.81 3.89
CA ALA A 598 -0.28 21.24 5.02
C ALA A 598 0.27 22.67 4.87
N GLU A 599 0.63 23.06 3.65
CA GLU A 599 1.09 24.41 3.29
C GLU A 599 0.00 25.46 3.49
N GLY A 600 -1.23 25.19 3.05
CA GLY A 600 -2.36 26.08 3.23
C GLY A 600 -2.76 26.24 4.71
N LEU A 601 -2.78 25.13 5.45
CA LEU A 601 -2.98 25.16 6.91
C LEU A 601 -1.90 26.01 7.59
N TYR A 602 -0.63 25.76 7.27
CA TYR A 602 0.53 26.50 7.79
C TYR A 602 0.42 28.01 7.51
N LYS A 603 0.18 28.42 6.27
CA LYS A 603 0.07 29.83 5.89
C LYS A 603 -1.09 30.55 6.57
N GLY A 604 -2.24 29.88 6.70
CA GLY A 604 -3.38 30.44 7.41
C GLY A 604 -3.11 30.67 8.90
N ILE A 605 -2.37 29.76 9.53
CA ILE A 605 -1.94 29.90 10.94
C ILE A 605 -0.97 31.08 11.12
N ILE A 606 0.01 31.24 10.21
CA ILE A 606 0.92 32.39 10.21
C ILE A 606 0.13 33.70 10.09
N GLN A 607 -0.81 33.78 9.14
CA GLN A 607 -1.65 34.98 8.98
C GLN A 607 -2.48 35.26 10.24
N TYR A 608 -3.00 34.22 10.89
CA TYR A 608 -3.74 34.38 12.14
C TYR A 608 -2.86 35.02 13.22
N PHE A 609 -1.68 34.48 13.50
CA PHE A 609 -0.81 35.04 14.54
C PHE A 609 -0.32 36.45 14.21
N ASN A 610 0.02 36.73 12.94
CA ASN A 610 0.36 38.09 12.50
C ASN A 610 -0.80 39.06 12.73
N SER A 611 -2.03 38.61 12.50
CA SER A 611 -3.23 39.44 12.70
C SER A 611 -3.56 39.74 14.18
N LEU A 612 -2.90 39.06 15.13
CA LEU A 612 -3.03 39.34 16.56
C LEU A 612 -2.04 40.41 17.04
N ASN A 613 -0.96 40.66 16.28
CA ASN A 613 0.12 41.60 16.64
C ASN A 613 0.33 42.67 15.54
N PRO A 614 -0.61 43.61 15.35
CA PRO A 614 -0.56 44.57 14.24
C PRO A 614 0.54 45.68 14.33
N GLN A 615 1.50 45.62 15.27
CA GLN A 615 2.46 46.72 15.53
C GLN A 615 3.96 46.39 15.33
N GLY A 616 4.31 45.37 14.54
CA GLY A 616 5.72 45.06 14.21
C GLY A 616 6.03 45.27 12.74
N GLY A 617 6.19 46.52 12.30
CA GLY A 617 6.62 46.92 10.96
C GLY A 617 7.65 48.04 11.02
#